data_AF-A0A7C6YQN6-F1
#
_entry.id   AF-A0A7C6YQN6-F1
#
_cell.length_a   1.000
_cell.length_b   1.000
_cell.length_c   1.000
_cell.angle_alpha   90.00
_cell.angle_beta   90.00
_cell.angle_gamma   90.00
#
_symmetry.space_group_name_H-M   'P 1'
#
loop_
_entity.id
_entity.type
_entity.pdbx_description
1 polymer ?
#
loop_
_entity_poly.entity_id
_entity_poly.type
_entity_poly.pdbx_seq_one_letter_code
_entity_poly.pdbx_strand_id
1 'polypeptide(L)'
;FRPDLAFHDEIHLENVINKMLIPDGKSLTANEPHVDSLFDNYRVCAVLGVKQGGIATESTCVSIRKFSEETISPEDLVRLGTMSQEMDDFFCDVIPCANCIIAGATNSGKTTTLISFPLYFEKNTRIITIEDSPEMMLRRKKAYREYRNIVSLQTKDHENPEKRYDIAKLTKVSLRMRPWKIIVGEVRDGQAARQTHEAMNTGHNCYVTLHASSARNAATRIVQLAGDGYNDEAIAAQLADTVDLIIFQQKIKKSRIITEVVELIGYEGAKHPLCTTLFKFVQTGISKDDYVLGYHQRVNGISKELAGKMQVNMIPKERIRKWQYLNKREKRR
;
A
#
# COMPACT_ATOMS: atom_id res chain seq x y z
N PHE A 1 17.13 -20.27 -13.38
CA PHE A 1 17.08 -20.98 -14.67
C PHE A 1 17.15 -22.47 -14.38
N ARG A 2 16.14 -23.23 -14.80
CA ARG A 2 16.01 -24.68 -14.56
C ARG A 2 15.83 -25.37 -15.91
N PRO A 3 16.93 -25.65 -16.64
CA PRO A 3 16.87 -26.17 -18.01
C PRO A 3 16.28 -27.58 -18.10
N ASP A 4 16.20 -28.27 -16.96
CA ASP A 4 15.55 -29.57 -16.80
C ASP A 4 14.02 -29.51 -16.85
N LEU A 5 13.43 -28.32 -16.74
CA LEU A 5 11.99 -28.10 -16.84
C LEU A 5 11.68 -27.36 -18.14
N ALA A 6 11.08 -28.08 -19.10
CA ALA A 6 10.64 -27.52 -20.37
C ALA A 6 9.19 -27.95 -20.66
N PHE A 7 8.47 -27.11 -21.39
CA PHE A 7 7.24 -27.54 -22.04
C PHE A 7 7.63 -28.41 -23.26
N HIS A 8 6.85 -29.46 -23.53
CA HIS A 8 7.08 -30.34 -24.69
C HIS A 8 7.12 -29.56 -26.01
N ASP A 9 6.17 -28.65 -26.19
CA ASP A 9 6.04 -27.74 -27.32
C ASP A 9 5.18 -26.52 -26.94
N GLU A 10 4.98 -25.60 -27.89
CA GLU A 10 4.17 -24.39 -27.71
C GLU A 10 2.68 -24.71 -27.46
N ILE A 11 2.16 -25.77 -28.08
CA ILE A 11 0.76 -26.22 -27.90
C ILE A 11 0.54 -26.74 -26.46
N HIS A 12 1.50 -27.46 -25.91
CA HIS A 12 1.48 -27.93 -24.53
C HIS A 12 1.50 -26.76 -23.55
N LEU A 13 2.34 -25.74 -23.80
CA LEU A 13 2.34 -24.50 -23.02
C LEU A 13 0.97 -23.82 -23.03
N GLU A 14 0.38 -23.63 -24.21
CA GLU A 14 -0.94 -23.00 -24.38
C GLU A 14 -2.05 -23.77 -23.66
N ASN A 15 -2.04 -25.11 -23.75
CA ASN A 15 -2.99 -25.95 -23.02
C ASN A 15 -2.85 -25.82 -21.50
N VAL A 16 -1.62 -25.71 -20.99
CA VAL A 16 -1.37 -25.48 -19.56
C VAL A 16 -1.87 -24.10 -19.15
N ILE A 17 -1.59 -23.05 -19.93
CA ILE A 17 -2.09 -21.69 -19.69
C ILE A 17 -3.62 -21.71 -19.64
N ASN A 18 -4.29 -22.25 -20.66
CA ASN A 18 -5.75 -22.29 -20.72
C ASN A 18 -6.37 -23.01 -19.52
N LYS A 19 -5.78 -24.12 -19.06
CA LYS A 19 -6.23 -24.79 -17.83
C LYS A 19 -6.12 -23.90 -16.59
N MET A 20 -5.08 -23.07 -16.49
CA MET A 20 -4.92 -22.12 -15.38
C MET A 20 -5.95 -20.97 -15.44
N LEU A 21 -6.45 -20.62 -16.62
CA LEU A 21 -7.40 -19.50 -16.80
C LEU A 21 -8.87 -19.88 -16.57
N ILE A 22 -9.22 -21.16 -16.66
CA ILE A 22 -10.60 -21.67 -16.48
C ILE A 22 -11.28 -21.13 -15.20
N PRO A 23 -10.66 -21.14 -14.01
CA PRO A 23 -11.30 -20.66 -12.78
C PRO A 23 -11.68 -19.17 -12.81
N ASP A 24 -10.95 -18.35 -13.56
CA ASP A 24 -11.18 -16.91 -13.71
C ASP A 24 -12.07 -16.58 -14.92
N GLY A 25 -12.50 -17.60 -15.68
CA GLY A 25 -13.34 -17.46 -16.87
C GLY A 25 -12.67 -16.70 -18.02
N LYS A 26 -11.34 -16.58 -18.01
CA LYS A 26 -10.55 -15.90 -19.05
C LYS A 26 -10.02 -16.91 -20.07
N SER A 27 -9.66 -16.40 -21.24
CA SER A 27 -9.05 -17.20 -22.32
C SER A 27 -7.96 -16.39 -23.02
N LEU A 28 -6.89 -17.05 -23.42
CA LEU A 28 -5.85 -16.44 -24.26
C LEU A 28 -6.18 -16.75 -25.73
N THR A 29 -6.48 -15.73 -26.54
CA THR A 29 -6.92 -15.90 -27.95
C THR A 29 -6.28 -14.86 -28.86
N ALA A 30 -6.42 -15.00 -30.18
CA ALA A 30 -5.92 -13.99 -31.12
C ALA A 30 -6.62 -12.61 -30.94
N ASN A 31 -7.89 -12.59 -30.51
CA ASN A 31 -8.62 -11.35 -30.24
C ASN A 31 -8.22 -10.71 -28.91
N GLU A 32 -7.85 -11.53 -27.92
CA GLU A 32 -7.32 -11.11 -26.62
C GLU A 32 -5.94 -11.78 -26.37
N PRO A 33 -4.86 -11.29 -27.01
CA PRO A 33 -3.56 -11.97 -27.06
C PRO A 33 -2.71 -11.75 -25.81
N HIS A 34 -3.28 -11.17 -24.75
CA HIS A 34 -2.68 -10.95 -23.45
C HIS A 34 -3.72 -11.24 -22.38
N VAL A 35 -3.31 -11.94 -21.33
CA VAL A 35 -4.14 -12.20 -20.16
C VAL A 35 -3.35 -11.96 -18.88
N ASP A 36 -4.04 -11.40 -17.88
CA ASP A 36 -3.55 -11.27 -16.51
C ASP A 36 -4.62 -11.81 -15.57
N SER A 37 -4.30 -12.91 -14.88
CA SER A 37 -5.25 -13.73 -14.15
C SER A 37 -4.67 -14.27 -12.85
N LEU A 38 -5.54 -14.73 -11.96
CA LEU A 38 -5.18 -15.39 -10.72
C LEU A 38 -5.50 -16.90 -10.83
N PHE A 39 -4.48 -17.73 -10.68
CA PHE A 39 -4.63 -19.17 -10.51
C PHE A 39 -4.15 -19.55 -9.11
N ASP A 40 -5.09 -19.86 -8.21
CA ASP A 40 -4.82 -20.12 -6.80
C ASP A 40 -3.96 -19.01 -6.13
N ASN A 41 -2.72 -19.31 -5.75
CA ASN A 41 -1.75 -18.38 -5.12
C ASN A 41 -0.75 -17.80 -6.14
N TYR A 42 -1.08 -17.84 -7.42
CA TYR A 42 -0.21 -17.40 -8.49
C TYR A 42 -0.92 -16.36 -9.37
N ARG A 43 -0.25 -15.25 -9.62
CA ARG A 43 -0.62 -14.38 -10.75
C ARG A 43 0.00 -14.95 -12.00
N VAL A 44 -0.83 -15.21 -13.00
CA VAL A 44 -0.45 -15.75 -14.30
C VAL A 44 -0.65 -14.63 -15.31
N CYS A 45 0.45 -14.15 -15.87
CA CYS A 45 0.43 -13.25 -17.02
C CYS A 45 0.92 -14.03 -18.23
N ALA A 46 0.12 -14.12 -19.29
CA ALA A 46 0.50 -14.81 -20.51
C ALA A 46 0.26 -13.94 -21.74
N VAL A 47 1.12 -14.12 -22.75
CA VAL A 47 1.06 -13.39 -24.02
C VAL A 47 1.19 -14.41 -25.15
N LEU A 48 0.25 -14.37 -26.08
CA LEU A 48 0.16 -15.31 -27.19
C LEU A 48 1.23 -15.00 -28.26
N GLY A 49 1.81 -16.03 -28.84
CA GLY A 49 2.79 -15.95 -29.93
C GLY A 49 2.19 -15.45 -31.24
N VAL A 50 2.98 -14.73 -32.04
CA VAL A 50 2.54 -14.19 -33.35
C VAL A 50 2.13 -15.30 -34.34
N LYS A 51 2.68 -16.52 -34.20
CA LYS A 51 2.30 -17.66 -35.05
C LYS A 51 0.86 -18.10 -34.84
N GLN A 52 0.27 -17.77 -33.70
CA GLN A 52 -1.10 -18.08 -33.30
C GLN A 52 -2.01 -16.84 -33.35
N GLY A 53 -1.55 -15.75 -34.00
CA GLY A 53 -2.29 -14.47 -34.08
C GLY A 53 -2.10 -13.58 -32.85
N GLY A 54 -1.09 -13.84 -32.02
CA GLY A 54 -0.74 -13.04 -30.85
C GLY A 54 0.24 -11.90 -31.12
N ILE A 55 0.91 -11.44 -30.06
CA ILE A 55 1.79 -10.26 -30.07
C ILE A 55 3.22 -10.55 -29.57
N ALA A 56 3.50 -11.75 -29.06
CA ALA A 56 4.84 -12.16 -28.68
C ALA A 56 5.64 -12.64 -29.90
N THR A 57 6.75 -11.96 -30.21
CA THR A 57 7.50 -12.13 -31.45
C THR A 57 8.21 -13.48 -31.57
N GLU A 58 8.64 -14.05 -30.44
CA GLU A 58 9.42 -15.30 -30.40
C GLU A 58 8.49 -16.53 -30.31
N SER A 59 7.70 -16.60 -29.25
CA SER A 59 6.74 -17.67 -28.93
C SER A 59 5.77 -17.18 -27.86
N THR A 60 4.67 -17.92 -27.67
CA THR A 60 3.79 -17.77 -26.50
C THR A 60 4.62 -17.82 -25.22
N CYS A 61 4.41 -16.86 -24.32
CA CYS A 61 5.16 -16.78 -23.07
C CYS A 61 4.23 -16.63 -21.86
N VAL A 62 4.68 -17.15 -20.72
CA VAL A 62 3.97 -17.06 -19.43
C VAL A 62 4.91 -16.63 -18.33
N SER A 63 4.45 -15.69 -17.51
CA SER A 63 5.10 -15.22 -16.29
C SER A 63 4.21 -15.54 -15.10
N ILE A 64 4.74 -16.35 -14.19
CA ILE A 64 4.02 -16.79 -12.99
C ILE A 64 4.68 -16.17 -11.77
N ARG A 65 3.92 -15.32 -11.06
CA ARG A 65 4.34 -14.73 -9.79
C ARG A 65 3.66 -15.46 -8.65
N LYS A 66 4.45 -16.17 -7.84
CA LYS A 66 3.98 -16.82 -6.61
C LYS A 66 3.79 -15.79 -5.49
N PHE A 67 2.64 -15.83 -4.84
CA PHE A 67 2.40 -15.07 -3.62
C PHE A 67 2.79 -15.90 -2.40
N SER A 68 3.53 -15.27 -1.47
CA SER A 68 3.91 -15.92 -0.22
C SER A 68 2.76 -15.89 0.79
N GLU A 69 2.50 -17.03 1.41
CA GLU A 69 1.63 -17.12 2.59
C GLU A 69 2.27 -16.51 3.84
N GLU A 70 3.60 -16.32 3.83
CA GLU A 70 4.30 -15.62 4.89
C GLU A 70 4.00 -14.11 4.80
N THR A 71 3.67 -13.54 5.95
CA THR A 71 3.57 -12.09 6.14
C THR A 71 4.90 -11.62 6.74
N ILE A 72 5.45 -10.52 6.22
CA ILE A 72 6.51 -9.81 6.93
C ILE A 72 5.82 -9.04 8.06
N SER A 73 6.02 -9.50 9.29
CA SER A 73 5.47 -8.89 10.49
C SER A 73 6.16 -7.56 10.82
N PRO A 74 5.57 -6.71 11.68
CA PRO A 74 6.26 -5.54 12.22
C PRO A 74 7.62 -5.88 12.84
N GLU A 75 7.71 -6.97 13.58
CA GLU A 75 8.95 -7.45 14.19
C GLU A 75 9.99 -7.83 13.13
N ASP A 76 9.55 -8.41 12.00
CA ASP A 76 10.42 -8.67 10.87
C ASP A 76 10.90 -7.38 10.20
N LEU A 77 10.03 -6.36 10.07
CA LEU A 77 10.42 -5.05 9.52
C LEU A 77 11.48 -4.36 10.39
N VAL A 78 11.38 -4.48 11.71
CA VAL A 78 12.41 -4.01 12.65
C VAL A 78 13.70 -4.80 12.45
N ARG A 79 13.64 -6.14 12.42
CA ARG A 79 14.81 -7.01 12.23
C ARG A 79 15.53 -6.78 10.90
N LEU A 80 14.78 -6.45 9.84
CA LEU A 80 15.30 -6.12 8.52
C LEU A 80 15.87 -4.69 8.43
N GLY A 81 15.74 -3.88 9.49
CA GLY A 81 16.15 -2.48 9.50
C GLY A 81 15.26 -1.58 8.63
N THR A 82 14.05 -2.03 8.27
CA THR A 82 13.09 -1.23 7.50
C THR A 82 12.53 -0.08 8.35
N MET A 83 12.36 -0.32 9.65
CA MET A 83 12.00 0.66 10.66
C MET A 83 12.74 0.38 11.97
N SER A 84 12.74 1.33 12.90
CA SER A 84 13.28 1.10 14.25
C SER A 84 12.21 0.55 15.20
N GLN A 85 12.62 0.01 16.35
CA GLN A 85 11.67 -0.39 17.40
C GLN A 85 10.85 0.80 17.92
N GLU A 86 11.42 2.00 18.00
CA GLU A 86 10.66 3.20 18.41
C GLU A 86 9.55 3.53 17.38
N MET A 87 9.82 3.34 16.09
CA MET A 87 8.79 3.51 15.06
C MET A 87 7.72 2.43 15.11
N ASP A 88 8.08 1.19 15.43
CA ASP A 88 7.12 0.11 15.63
C ASP A 88 6.17 0.41 16.80
N ASP A 89 6.72 0.82 17.95
CA ASP A 89 5.93 1.28 19.10
C ASP A 89 5.01 2.45 18.71
N PHE A 90 5.51 3.40 17.92
CA PHE A 90 4.73 4.54 17.45
C PHE A 90 3.59 4.10 16.52
N PHE A 91 3.87 3.18 15.59
CA PHE A 91 2.85 2.65 14.68
C PHE A 91 1.79 1.84 15.41
N CYS A 92 2.18 1.06 16.42
CA CYS A 92 1.24 0.34 17.27
C CYS A 92 0.22 1.27 17.95
N ASP A 93 0.65 2.47 18.35
CA ASP A 93 -0.23 3.45 19.00
C ASP A 93 -1.05 4.30 18.00
N VAL A 94 -0.51 4.60 16.82
CA VAL A 94 -1.08 5.60 15.90
C VAL A 94 -1.82 5.00 14.72
N ILE A 95 -1.29 3.93 14.11
CA ILE A 95 -1.88 3.33 12.90
C ILE A 95 -3.33 2.88 13.15
N PRO A 96 -3.74 2.33 14.30
CA PRO A 96 -5.13 1.97 14.56
C PRO A 96 -6.13 3.13 14.43
N CYS A 97 -5.73 4.39 14.65
CA CYS A 97 -6.63 5.55 14.59
C CYS A 97 -6.36 6.51 13.44
N ALA A 98 -5.24 6.37 12.73
CA ALA A 98 -4.82 7.28 11.67
C ALA A 98 -5.28 6.85 10.27
N ASN A 99 -5.41 7.82 9.39
CA ASN A 99 -5.40 7.71 7.94
C ASN A 99 -3.95 7.86 7.47
N CYS A 100 -3.49 6.92 6.64
CA CYS A 100 -2.08 6.88 6.27
C CYS A 100 -1.86 6.66 4.77
N ILE A 101 -0.90 7.39 4.23
CA ILE A 101 -0.36 7.19 2.89
C ILE A 101 1.04 6.61 3.03
N ILE A 102 1.27 5.42 2.45
CA ILE A 102 2.62 4.88 2.28
C ILE A 102 3.10 5.25 0.88
N ALA A 103 4.14 6.07 0.80
CA ALA A 103 4.66 6.63 -0.43
C ALA A 103 6.03 6.07 -0.80
N GLY A 104 6.36 6.09 -2.09
CA GLY A 104 7.64 5.59 -2.60
C GLY A 104 7.61 5.05 -4.03
N ALA A 105 8.79 4.82 -4.59
CA ALA A 105 8.95 4.26 -5.94
C ALA A 105 8.47 2.81 -6.04
N THR A 106 8.50 2.27 -7.27
CA THR A 106 8.27 0.83 -7.50
C THR A 106 9.34 0.00 -6.78
N ASN A 107 8.94 -1.16 -6.24
CA ASN A 107 9.82 -2.07 -5.51
C ASN A 107 10.42 -1.50 -4.19
N SER A 108 9.94 -0.36 -3.70
CA SER A 108 10.39 0.17 -2.40
C SER A 108 9.87 -0.63 -1.20
N GLY A 109 8.84 -1.46 -1.39
CA GLY A 109 8.23 -2.31 -0.36
C GLY A 109 6.98 -1.72 0.31
N LYS A 110 6.35 -0.70 -0.28
CA LYS A 110 5.13 -0.07 0.25
C LYS A 110 4.04 -1.08 0.60
N THR A 111 3.70 -1.96 -0.33
CA THR A 111 2.65 -2.97 -0.14
C THR A 111 3.02 -3.94 0.98
N THR A 112 4.29 -4.29 1.14
CA THR A 112 4.76 -5.12 2.26
C THR A 112 4.49 -4.44 3.60
N THR A 113 4.84 -3.16 3.73
CA THR A 113 4.56 -2.37 4.93
C THR A 113 3.06 -2.20 5.15
N LEU A 114 2.29 -1.92 4.10
CA LEU A 114 0.83 -1.82 4.16
C LEU A 114 0.18 -3.11 4.65
N ILE A 115 0.65 -4.27 4.17
CA ILE A 115 0.20 -5.60 4.59
C ILE A 115 0.53 -5.86 6.07
N SER A 116 1.48 -5.16 6.69
CA SER A 116 1.77 -5.32 8.12
C SER A 116 0.84 -4.52 9.02
N PHE A 117 0.25 -3.42 8.54
CA PHE A 117 -0.57 -2.52 9.37
C PHE A 117 -1.75 -3.20 10.07
N PRO A 118 -2.48 -4.13 9.43
CA PRO A 118 -3.58 -4.79 10.11
C PRO A 118 -3.19 -5.65 11.31
N LEU A 119 -1.90 -5.97 11.46
CA LEU A 119 -1.37 -6.63 12.67
C LEU A 119 -1.38 -5.72 13.90
N TYR A 120 -1.51 -4.41 13.73
CA TYR A 120 -1.75 -3.47 14.84
C TYR A 120 -3.22 -3.36 15.25
N PHE A 121 -4.15 -3.97 14.48
CA PHE A 121 -5.59 -3.89 14.77
C PHE A 121 -6.06 -5.09 15.59
N GLU A 122 -7.18 -4.91 16.29
CA GLU A 122 -7.87 -6.02 16.92
C GLU A 122 -8.31 -7.06 15.89
N LYS A 123 -8.24 -8.35 16.24
CA LYS A 123 -8.54 -9.47 15.33
C LYS A 123 -9.98 -9.47 14.79
N ASN A 124 -10.91 -8.83 15.51
CA ASN A 124 -12.32 -8.71 15.11
C ASN A 124 -12.62 -7.48 14.23
N THR A 125 -11.62 -6.63 13.99
CA THR A 125 -11.76 -5.44 13.15
C THR A 125 -12.23 -5.82 11.75
N ARG A 126 -13.25 -5.11 11.26
CA ARG A 126 -13.75 -5.30 9.89
C ARG A 126 -12.85 -4.57 8.90
N ILE A 127 -12.05 -5.34 8.17
CA ILE A 127 -11.05 -4.82 7.22
C ILE A 127 -11.55 -5.10 5.80
N ILE A 128 -11.59 -4.06 4.96
CA ILE A 128 -11.85 -4.20 3.54
C ILE A 128 -10.58 -3.84 2.77
N THR A 129 -10.12 -4.75 1.94
CA THR A 129 -8.98 -4.56 1.03
C THR A 129 -9.48 -4.34 -0.39
N ILE A 130 -8.89 -3.41 -1.12
CA ILE A 130 -9.26 -3.04 -2.49
C ILE A 130 -7.99 -2.97 -3.34
N GLU A 131 -7.91 -3.75 -4.40
CA GLU A 131 -6.70 -3.86 -5.25
C GLU A 131 -7.04 -3.99 -6.74
N ASP A 132 -6.17 -3.46 -7.60
CA ASP A 132 -6.22 -3.75 -9.05
C ASP A 132 -5.92 -5.23 -9.33
N SER A 133 -4.82 -5.70 -8.75
CA SER A 133 -4.39 -7.09 -8.80
C SER A 133 -4.20 -7.58 -7.38
N PRO A 134 -4.68 -8.77 -6.99
CA PRO A 134 -4.57 -9.24 -5.61
C PRO A 134 -3.10 -9.45 -5.25
N GLU A 135 -2.54 -8.59 -4.42
CA GLU A 135 -1.18 -8.74 -3.87
C GLU A 135 -1.22 -8.94 -2.35
N MET A 136 -2.16 -8.28 -1.67
CA MET A 136 -2.29 -8.36 -0.23
C MET A 136 -2.83 -9.71 0.22
N MET A 137 -3.92 -10.19 -0.39
CA MET A 137 -4.58 -11.48 -0.11
C MET A 137 -4.55 -11.86 1.38
N LEU A 138 -4.91 -10.92 2.27
CA LEU A 138 -4.60 -11.04 3.70
C LEU A 138 -5.12 -12.36 4.29
N ARG A 139 -6.35 -12.79 3.95
CA ARG A 139 -6.95 -14.06 4.42
C ARG A 139 -6.13 -15.31 4.12
N ARG A 140 -5.30 -15.30 3.07
CA ARG A 140 -4.46 -16.44 2.69
C ARG A 140 -3.16 -16.48 3.48
N LYS A 141 -2.78 -15.39 4.14
CA LYS A 141 -1.54 -15.31 4.90
C LYS A 141 -1.71 -15.87 6.30
N LYS A 142 -0.67 -16.54 6.80
CA LYS A 142 -0.71 -17.23 8.10
C LYS A 142 -1.03 -16.30 9.27
N ALA A 143 -0.47 -15.09 9.26
CA ALA A 143 -0.66 -14.08 10.31
C ALA A 143 -2.13 -13.63 10.45
N TYR A 144 -2.95 -13.82 9.43
CA TYR A 144 -4.35 -13.36 9.40
C TYR A 144 -5.38 -14.47 9.61
N ARG A 145 -4.96 -15.70 9.97
CA ARG A 145 -5.89 -16.83 10.19
C ARG A 145 -6.92 -16.57 11.29
N GLU A 146 -6.54 -15.79 12.30
CA GLU A 146 -7.44 -15.44 13.41
C GLU A 146 -8.33 -14.22 13.11
N TYR A 147 -8.09 -13.53 12.00
CA TYR A 147 -8.87 -12.35 11.60
C TYR A 147 -10.12 -12.79 10.86
N ARG A 148 -11.26 -12.74 11.55
CA ARG A 148 -12.52 -13.30 11.05
C ARG A 148 -13.22 -12.40 10.03
N ASN A 149 -12.88 -11.12 9.98
CA ASN A 149 -13.68 -10.09 9.33
C ASN A 149 -12.91 -9.32 8.24
N ILE A 150 -12.17 -10.05 7.40
CA ILE A 150 -11.47 -9.49 6.24
C ILE A 150 -12.29 -9.75 4.99
N VAL A 151 -12.55 -8.70 4.21
CA VAL A 151 -13.13 -8.80 2.87
C VAL A 151 -12.13 -8.26 1.84
N SER A 152 -11.96 -8.98 0.74
CA SER A 152 -11.06 -8.58 -0.35
C SER A 152 -11.86 -8.31 -1.61
N LEU A 153 -11.69 -7.12 -2.16
CA LEU A 153 -12.29 -6.64 -3.38
C LEU A 153 -11.19 -6.45 -4.42
N GLN A 154 -11.45 -6.92 -5.64
CA GLN A 154 -10.56 -6.74 -6.78
C GLN A 154 -11.31 -5.98 -7.87
N THR A 155 -10.60 -5.15 -8.62
CA THR A 155 -11.16 -4.51 -9.80
C THR A 155 -11.63 -5.53 -10.83
N LYS A 156 -12.67 -5.15 -11.57
CA LYS A 156 -13.23 -5.92 -12.67
C LYS A 156 -13.40 -5.01 -13.86
N ASP A 157 -12.66 -5.30 -14.93
CA ASP A 157 -12.83 -4.58 -16.18
C ASP A 157 -14.06 -5.10 -16.94
N HIS A 158 -14.64 -4.21 -17.74
CA HIS A 158 -15.78 -4.47 -18.60
C HIS A 158 -15.87 -3.37 -19.67
N GLU A 159 -16.31 -3.72 -20.88
CA GLU A 159 -16.49 -2.77 -21.99
C GLU A 159 -17.55 -1.70 -21.66
N ASN A 160 -18.73 -2.12 -21.19
CA ASN A 160 -19.72 -1.21 -20.59
C ASN A 160 -19.19 -0.60 -19.25
N PRO A 161 -18.99 0.74 -19.18
CA PRO A 161 -18.50 1.41 -17.98
C PRO A 161 -19.38 1.23 -16.73
N GLU A 162 -20.70 1.06 -16.89
CA GLU A 162 -21.61 0.82 -15.77
C GLU A 162 -21.39 -0.53 -15.10
N LYS A 163 -20.81 -1.49 -15.83
CA LYS A 163 -20.48 -2.84 -15.36
C LYS A 163 -19.01 -2.99 -14.96
N ARG A 164 -18.17 -1.98 -15.24
CA ARG A 164 -16.79 -1.88 -14.74
C ARG A 164 -16.80 -1.59 -13.24
N TYR A 165 -15.86 -2.18 -12.52
CA TYR A 165 -15.58 -1.92 -11.12
C TYR A 165 -14.11 -1.56 -10.96
N ASP A 166 -13.82 -0.26 -10.99
CA ASP A 166 -12.50 0.29 -10.66
C ASP A 166 -12.35 0.50 -9.14
N ILE A 167 -11.16 0.95 -8.71
CA ILE A 167 -10.87 1.23 -7.30
C ILE A 167 -11.87 2.23 -6.71
N ALA A 168 -12.23 3.28 -7.44
CA ALA A 168 -13.19 4.27 -6.96
C ALA A 168 -14.55 3.63 -6.67
N LYS A 169 -15.12 2.91 -7.63
CA LYS A 169 -16.42 2.26 -7.46
C LYS A 169 -16.38 1.20 -6.35
N LEU A 170 -15.30 0.43 -6.24
CA LEU A 170 -15.12 -0.53 -5.14
C LEU A 170 -15.01 0.16 -3.78
N THR A 171 -14.31 1.30 -3.68
CA THR A 171 -14.27 2.10 -2.46
C THR A 171 -15.67 2.56 -2.08
N LYS A 172 -16.47 3.06 -3.04
CA LYS A 172 -17.87 3.42 -2.80
C LYS A 172 -18.75 2.24 -2.37
N VAL A 173 -18.54 1.05 -2.95
CA VAL A 173 -19.22 -0.19 -2.53
C VAL A 173 -18.82 -0.55 -1.10
N SER A 174 -17.54 -0.44 -0.77
CA SER A 174 -16.99 -0.78 0.55
C SER A 174 -17.66 0.00 1.67
N LEU A 175 -18.03 1.27 1.46
CA LEU A 175 -18.72 2.09 2.46
C LEU A 175 -20.07 1.49 2.91
N ARG A 176 -20.75 0.75 2.03
CA ARG A 176 -22.02 0.06 2.39
C ARG A 176 -21.80 -1.27 3.11
N MET A 177 -20.56 -1.73 3.19
CA MET A 177 -20.19 -2.98 3.83
C MET A 177 -19.82 -2.77 5.31
N ARG A 178 -20.05 -1.58 5.88
CA ARG A 178 -19.71 -1.20 7.27
C ARG A 178 -18.24 -1.47 7.62
N PRO A 179 -17.27 -0.93 6.86
CA PRO A 179 -15.86 -1.13 7.15
C PRO A 179 -15.48 -0.39 8.44
N TRP A 180 -14.56 -0.98 9.21
CA TRP A 180 -13.81 -0.23 10.22
C TRP A 180 -12.51 0.32 9.64
N LYS A 181 -11.88 -0.47 8.76
CA LYS A 181 -10.61 -0.14 8.10
C LYS A 181 -10.74 -0.41 6.61
N ILE A 182 -10.32 0.54 5.78
CA ILE A 182 -10.25 0.39 4.33
C ILE A 182 -8.78 0.43 3.93
N ILE A 183 -8.33 -0.55 3.16
CA ILE A 183 -6.96 -0.66 2.70
C ILE A 183 -6.99 -0.68 1.18
N VAL A 184 -6.45 0.37 0.56
CA VAL A 184 -6.38 0.48 -0.90
C VAL A 184 -4.95 0.17 -1.32
N GLY A 185 -4.76 -0.89 -2.11
CA GLY A 185 -3.45 -1.37 -2.51
C GLY A 185 -2.61 -0.27 -3.16
N GLU A 186 -3.21 0.52 -4.05
CA GLU A 186 -2.55 1.67 -4.67
C GLU A 186 -3.57 2.67 -5.22
N VAL A 187 -3.34 3.97 -5.01
CA VAL A 187 -4.13 5.05 -5.63
C VAL A 187 -3.34 5.59 -6.82
N ARG A 188 -3.86 5.38 -8.03
CA ARG A 188 -3.18 5.74 -9.29
C ARG A 188 -3.84 6.88 -10.05
N ASP A 189 -5.15 6.98 -9.96
CA ASP A 189 -5.97 7.94 -10.69
C ASP A 189 -6.78 8.85 -9.76
N GLY A 190 -7.37 9.89 -10.36
CA GLY A 190 -8.10 10.90 -9.61
C GLY A 190 -9.44 10.43 -9.05
N GLN A 191 -10.12 9.46 -9.68
CA GLN A 191 -11.38 8.94 -9.14
C GLN A 191 -11.11 8.13 -7.88
N ALA A 192 -10.07 7.28 -7.89
CA ALA A 192 -9.62 6.53 -6.73
C ALA A 192 -9.20 7.47 -5.59
N ALA A 193 -8.45 8.53 -5.90
CA ALA A 193 -8.04 9.53 -4.92
C ALA A 193 -9.23 10.24 -4.27
N ARG A 194 -10.16 10.78 -5.08
CA ARG A 194 -11.37 11.46 -4.58
C ARG A 194 -12.23 10.54 -3.72
N GLN A 195 -12.47 9.32 -4.17
CA GLN A 195 -13.35 8.41 -3.46
C GLN A 195 -12.71 7.84 -2.18
N THR A 196 -11.38 7.72 -2.13
CA THR A 196 -10.64 7.40 -0.90
C THR A 196 -10.70 8.56 0.08
N HIS A 197 -10.49 9.79 -0.38
CA HIS A 197 -10.64 10.98 0.44
C HIS A 197 -12.06 11.11 1.02
N GLU A 198 -13.10 10.85 0.22
CA GLU A 198 -14.49 10.81 0.69
C GLU A 198 -14.71 9.74 1.77
N ALA A 199 -14.07 8.57 1.64
CA ALA A 199 -14.12 7.54 2.68
C ALA A 199 -13.49 8.02 3.99
N MET A 200 -12.37 8.75 3.91
CA MET A 200 -11.73 9.35 5.09
C MET A 200 -12.61 10.44 5.73
N ASN A 201 -13.21 11.33 4.93
CA ASN A 201 -14.11 12.39 5.42
C ASN A 201 -15.35 11.83 6.13
N THR A 202 -15.85 10.68 5.70
CA THR A 202 -16.99 10.01 6.34
C THR A 202 -16.60 9.21 7.58
N GLY A 203 -15.37 9.38 8.09
CA GLY A 203 -14.91 8.82 9.36
C GLY A 203 -14.28 7.43 9.26
N HIS A 204 -14.03 6.91 8.05
CA HIS A 204 -13.41 5.60 7.88
C HIS A 204 -11.88 5.73 7.86
N ASN A 205 -11.19 4.90 8.66
CA ASN A 205 -9.74 4.86 8.58
C ASN A 205 -9.26 4.18 7.30
N CYS A 206 -8.52 4.92 6.49
CA CYS A 206 -8.03 4.48 5.20
C CYS A 206 -6.49 4.42 5.17
N TYR A 207 -5.97 3.33 4.63
CA TYR A 207 -4.54 3.09 4.47
C TYR A 207 -4.27 2.81 3.00
N VAL A 208 -3.44 3.63 2.36
CA VAL A 208 -3.23 3.54 0.93
C VAL A 208 -1.76 3.58 0.56
N THR A 209 -1.39 2.98 -0.58
CA THR A 209 -0.09 3.29 -1.18
C THR A 209 -0.20 4.30 -2.33
N LEU A 210 0.84 5.10 -2.49
CA LEU A 210 0.95 6.10 -3.55
C LEU A 210 2.37 6.11 -4.11
N HIS A 211 2.51 6.22 -5.43
CA HIS A 211 3.83 6.49 -6.02
C HIS A 211 4.20 7.96 -5.89
N ALA A 212 5.30 8.24 -5.22
CA ALA A 212 5.88 9.58 -5.11
C ALA A 212 7.39 9.47 -4.90
N SER A 213 8.10 10.58 -5.13
CA SER A 213 9.56 10.69 -4.96
C SER A 213 9.99 11.27 -3.60
N SER A 214 9.05 11.72 -2.77
CA SER A 214 9.27 12.14 -1.38
C SER A 214 7.95 12.12 -0.62
N ALA A 215 7.99 12.22 0.72
CA ALA A 215 6.79 12.38 1.54
C ALA A 215 6.03 13.66 1.17
N ARG A 216 6.75 14.78 1.01
CA ARG A 216 6.19 16.07 0.58
C ARG A 216 5.54 15.98 -0.81
N ASN A 217 6.19 15.32 -1.77
CA ASN A 217 5.62 15.13 -3.10
C ASN A 217 4.39 14.22 -3.06
N ALA A 218 4.30 13.28 -2.12
CA ALA A 218 3.10 12.47 -1.94
C ALA A 218 1.91 13.34 -1.51
N ALA A 219 2.12 14.28 -0.57
CA ALA A 219 1.11 15.23 -0.13
C ALA A 219 0.64 16.16 -1.27
N THR A 220 1.55 16.65 -2.11
CA THR A 220 1.16 17.44 -3.29
C THR A 220 0.46 16.57 -4.34
N ARG A 221 0.95 15.34 -4.57
CA ARG A 221 0.39 14.44 -5.59
C ARG A 221 -1.02 13.99 -5.27
N ILE A 222 -1.34 13.72 -4.00
CA ILE A 222 -2.71 13.31 -3.65
C ILE A 222 -3.71 14.45 -3.92
N VAL A 223 -3.32 15.72 -3.67
CA VAL A 223 -4.11 16.90 -4.05
C VAL A 223 -4.24 16.97 -5.57
N GLN A 224 -3.17 16.78 -6.33
CA GLN A 224 -3.24 16.80 -7.80
C GLN A 224 -4.13 15.71 -8.40
N LEU A 225 -4.17 14.53 -7.77
CA LEU A 225 -5.04 13.43 -8.21
C LEU A 225 -6.49 13.72 -7.81
N ALA A 226 -6.74 14.14 -6.58
CA ALA A 226 -8.09 14.42 -6.09
C ALA A 226 -8.69 15.71 -6.67
N GLY A 227 -7.83 16.67 -7.00
CA GLY A 227 -8.15 17.98 -7.57
C GLY A 227 -8.71 17.90 -8.98
N ASP A 228 -9.53 18.87 -9.32
CA ASP A 228 -10.06 19.10 -10.67
C ASP A 228 -9.49 20.38 -11.31
N GLY A 229 -8.59 21.08 -10.60
CA GLY A 229 -7.98 22.35 -11.01
C GLY A 229 -8.78 23.59 -10.61
N TYR A 230 -10.02 23.43 -10.12
CA TYR A 230 -10.88 24.54 -9.71
C TYR A 230 -10.96 24.67 -8.18
N ASN A 231 -11.05 23.54 -7.47
CA ASN A 231 -11.24 23.51 -6.01
C ASN A 231 -10.03 22.94 -5.25
N ASP A 232 -8.84 22.99 -5.85
CA ASP A 232 -7.65 22.32 -5.31
C ASP A 232 -7.27 22.81 -3.91
N GLU A 233 -7.50 24.09 -3.57
CA GLU A 233 -7.23 24.62 -2.23
C GLU A 233 -8.18 24.06 -1.17
N ALA A 234 -9.48 23.95 -1.50
CA ALA A 234 -10.47 23.34 -0.61
C ALA A 234 -10.18 21.84 -0.41
N ILE A 235 -9.81 21.14 -1.49
CA ILE A 235 -9.41 19.73 -1.44
C ILE A 235 -8.14 19.56 -0.62
N ALA A 236 -7.16 20.45 -0.75
CA ALA A 236 -5.94 20.43 0.06
C ALA A 236 -6.25 20.62 1.54
N ALA A 237 -7.10 21.58 1.91
CA ALA A 237 -7.53 21.77 3.29
C ALA A 237 -8.23 20.52 3.85
N GLN A 238 -9.18 19.94 3.13
CA GLN A 238 -9.88 18.72 3.54
C GLN A 238 -8.95 17.50 3.64
N LEU A 239 -7.95 17.40 2.76
CA LEU A 239 -6.93 16.35 2.82
C LEU A 239 -6.02 16.52 4.03
N ALA A 240 -5.69 17.74 4.44
CA ALA A 240 -4.93 17.97 5.66
C ALA A 240 -5.72 17.59 6.92
N ASP A 241 -7.04 17.80 6.92
CA ASP A 241 -7.91 17.41 8.04
C ASP A 241 -8.09 15.88 8.12
N THR A 242 -7.97 15.18 6.99
CA THR A 242 -8.23 13.74 6.93
C THR A 242 -6.98 12.88 6.95
N VAL A 243 -5.92 13.22 6.22
CA VAL A 243 -4.69 12.42 6.12
C VAL A 243 -3.76 12.80 7.26
N ASP A 244 -3.55 11.90 8.22
CA ASP A 244 -2.70 12.21 9.37
C ASP A 244 -1.22 11.97 9.06
N LEU A 245 -0.89 10.83 8.46
CA LEU A 245 0.50 10.38 8.27
C LEU A 245 0.84 10.08 6.82
N ILE A 246 2.04 10.49 6.42
CA ILE A 246 2.69 10.05 5.18
C ILE A 246 4.01 9.36 5.53
N ILE A 247 4.10 8.08 5.17
CA ILE A 247 5.24 7.21 5.43
C ILE A 247 5.98 7.01 4.11
N PHE A 248 7.19 7.55 4.00
CA PHE A 248 7.97 7.49 2.77
C PHE A 248 9.05 6.41 2.84
N GLN A 249 8.93 5.43 1.96
CA GLN A 249 9.77 4.25 1.91
C GLN A 249 10.54 4.14 0.59
N GLN A 250 11.83 3.84 0.70
CA GLN A 250 12.74 3.73 -0.44
C GLN A 250 13.46 2.38 -0.45
N LYS A 251 13.79 1.93 -1.66
CA LYS A 251 14.79 0.87 -1.84
C LYS A 251 16.13 1.56 -2.09
N ILE A 252 17.05 1.42 -1.16
CA ILE A 252 18.41 1.94 -1.27
C ILE A 252 19.33 0.72 -1.30
N LYS A 253 19.98 0.48 -2.44
CA LYS A 253 20.75 -0.75 -2.70
C LYS A 253 19.88 -2.00 -2.44
N LYS A 254 20.28 -2.88 -1.52
CA LYS A 254 19.51 -4.08 -1.14
C LYS A 254 18.53 -3.84 0.01
N SER A 255 18.62 -2.71 0.70
CA SER A 255 17.77 -2.38 1.84
C SER A 255 16.48 -1.69 1.39
N ARG A 256 15.36 -2.01 2.05
CA ARG A 256 14.11 -1.25 1.97
C ARG A 256 13.94 -0.55 3.31
N ILE A 257 13.81 0.77 3.31
CA ILE A 257 13.88 1.59 4.53
C ILE A 257 12.79 2.65 4.49
N ILE A 258 12.09 2.84 5.61
CA ILE A 258 11.23 3.99 5.83
C ILE A 258 12.13 5.19 6.12
N THR A 259 12.43 5.96 5.08
CA THR A 259 13.39 7.06 5.19
C THR A 259 12.81 8.29 5.88
N GLU A 260 11.48 8.44 5.87
CA GLU A 260 10.81 9.57 6.49
C GLU A 260 9.38 9.18 6.90
N VAL A 261 8.94 9.65 8.07
CA VAL A 261 7.54 9.67 8.48
C VAL A 261 7.19 11.11 8.78
N VAL A 262 6.19 11.64 8.09
CA VAL A 262 5.71 13.01 8.29
C VAL A 262 4.25 13.01 8.68
N GLU A 263 3.90 13.97 9.52
CA GLU A 263 2.53 14.35 9.80
C GLU A 263 2.13 15.48 8.86
N LEU A 264 0.97 15.36 8.20
CA LEU A 264 0.43 16.43 7.36
C LEU A 264 -0.40 17.37 8.24
N ILE A 265 -0.02 18.64 8.30
CA ILE A 265 -0.61 19.63 9.21
C ILE A 265 -1.54 20.58 8.45
N GLY A 266 -1.29 20.80 7.17
CA GLY A 266 -1.99 21.81 6.40
C GLY A 266 -1.38 21.99 5.02
N TYR A 267 -1.85 23.03 4.32
CA TYR A 267 -1.29 23.50 3.07
C TYR A 267 -1.27 25.02 3.03
N GLU A 268 -0.28 25.59 2.34
CA GLU A 268 -0.31 26.96 1.84
C GLU A 268 -0.76 26.92 0.37
N GLY A 269 -1.98 27.38 0.12
CA GLY A 269 -2.70 27.12 -1.13
C GLY A 269 -2.92 25.63 -1.36
N ALA A 270 -2.78 25.15 -2.60
CA ALA A 270 -2.92 23.73 -2.94
C ALA A 270 -1.58 22.99 -3.16
N LYS A 271 -0.49 23.73 -3.36
CA LYS A 271 0.78 23.16 -3.86
C LYS A 271 1.84 23.00 -2.79
N HIS A 272 1.74 23.71 -1.68
CA HIS A 272 2.76 23.76 -0.63
C HIS A 272 2.26 23.09 0.65
N PRO A 273 2.41 21.76 0.79
CA PRO A 273 2.04 21.06 2.02
C PRO A 273 2.88 21.51 3.21
N LEU A 274 2.24 21.69 4.35
CA LEU A 274 2.85 21.92 5.65
C LEU A 274 2.93 20.58 6.36
N CYS A 275 4.15 20.08 6.54
CA CYS A 275 4.39 18.79 7.17
C CYS A 275 5.35 18.93 8.35
N THR A 276 5.08 18.17 9.41
CA THR A 276 6.02 17.95 10.50
C THR A 276 6.69 16.61 10.32
N THR A 277 8.00 16.58 10.06
CA THR A 277 8.74 15.31 10.03
C THR A 277 8.82 14.76 11.45
N LEU A 278 8.32 13.54 11.67
CA LEU A 278 8.35 12.87 12.97
C LEU A 278 9.59 11.98 13.10
N PHE A 279 9.88 11.20 12.05
CA PHE A 279 11.04 10.32 11.97
C PHE A 279 11.80 10.54 10.67
N LYS A 280 13.13 10.45 10.74
CA LYS A 280 14.02 10.50 9.58
C LYS A 280 15.10 9.45 9.69
N PHE A 281 15.44 8.79 8.59
CA PHE A 281 16.57 7.89 8.53
C PHE A 281 17.88 8.66 8.32
N VAL A 282 18.86 8.42 9.17
CA VAL A 282 20.22 8.95 9.07
C VAL A 282 21.11 7.83 8.56
N GLN A 283 21.49 7.92 7.28
CA GLN A 283 22.43 7.00 6.68
C GLN A 283 23.85 7.32 7.14
N THR A 284 24.56 6.30 7.65
CA THR A 284 25.95 6.40 8.11
C THR A 284 26.93 5.71 7.17
N GLY A 285 26.45 4.84 6.29
CA GLY A 285 27.29 4.18 5.29
C GLY A 285 26.56 3.08 4.52
N ILE A 286 27.34 2.25 3.84
CA ILE A 286 26.90 1.05 3.13
C ILE A 286 27.86 -0.07 3.53
N SER A 287 27.34 -1.24 3.88
CA SER A 287 28.12 -2.43 4.21
C SER A 287 28.78 -3.02 2.96
N LYS A 288 29.74 -3.93 3.16
CA LYS A 288 30.41 -4.64 2.05
C LYS A 288 29.43 -5.44 1.18
N ASP A 289 28.29 -5.85 1.73
CA ASP A 289 27.27 -6.67 1.06
C ASP A 289 26.16 -5.85 0.39
N ASP A 290 26.35 -4.53 0.23
CA ASP A 290 25.39 -3.55 -0.31
C ASP A 290 24.13 -3.32 0.57
N TYR A 291 24.23 -3.55 1.88
CA TYR A 291 23.19 -3.16 2.83
C TYR A 291 23.46 -1.77 3.38
N VAL A 292 22.43 -0.95 3.49
CA VAL A 292 22.56 0.40 4.06
C VAL A 292 22.75 0.31 5.57
N LEU A 293 23.69 1.09 6.08
CA LEU A 293 23.94 1.29 7.51
C LEU A 293 23.40 2.65 7.93
N GLY A 294 22.74 2.71 9.08
CA GLY A 294 22.13 3.93 9.60
C GLY A 294 21.16 3.65 10.72
N TYR A 295 20.44 4.69 11.15
CA TYR A 295 19.43 4.58 12.20
C TYR A 295 18.29 5.56 11.93
N HIS A 296 17.10 5.25 12.46
CA HIS A 296 15.97 6.17 12.44
C HIS A 296 16.09 7.09 13.65
N GLN A 297 16.01 8.39 13.40
CA GLN A 297 15.99 9.42 14.43
C GLN A 297 14.59 10.01 14.49
N ARG A 298 14.00 10.04 15.68
CA ARG A 298 12.82 10.86 15.93
C ARG A 298 13.23 12.33 16.07
N VAL A 299 12.63 13.19 15.26
CA VAL A 299 13.03 14.60 15.15
C VAL A 299 12.00 15.59 15.69
N ASN A 300 10.72 15.22 15.75
CA ASN A 300 9.66 16.02 16.37
C ASN A 300 8.64 15.14 17.12
N GLY A 301 7.71 15.79 17.83
CA GLY A 301 6.52 15.16 18.38
C GLY A 301 5.30 15.37 17.49
N ILE A 302 4.24 14.61 17.76
CA ILE A 302 2.95 14.72 17.08
C ILE A 302 2.22 16.03 17.42
N SER A 303 1.36 16.49 16.52
CA SER A 303 0.48 17.63 16.72
C SER A 303 -0.55 17.42 17.84
N LYS A 304 -1.28 18.48 18.18
CA LYS A 304 -2.40 18.40 19.13
C LYS A 304 -3.59 17.67 18.51
N GLU A 305 -3.77 17.82 17.21
CA GLU A 305 -4.84 17.27 16.40
C GLU A 305 -4.73 15.74 16.38
N LEU A 306 -3.56 15.20 16.01
CA LEU A 306 -3.30 13.77 16.04
C LEU A 306 -3.35 13.20 17.45
N ALA A 307 -2.81 13.90 18.45
CA ALA A 307 -2.93 13.50 19.85
C ALA A 307 -4.39 13.45 20.32
N GLY A 308 -5.23 14.40 19.90
CA GLY A 308 -6.66 14.41 20.16
C GLY A 308 -7.36 13.22 19.53
N LYS A 309 -7.03 12.89 18.28
CA LYS A 309 -7.55 11.71 17.57
C LYS A 309 -7.20 10.40 18.28
N MET A 310 -5.96 10.27 18.74
CA MET A 310 -5.52 9.14 19.56
C MET A 310 -6.33 9.04 20.87
N GLN A 311 -6.59 10.17 21.53
CA GLN A 311 -7.38 10.21 22.76
C GLN A 311 -8.84 9.77 22.54
N VAL A 312 -9.48 10.20 21.44
CA VAL A 312 -10.84 9.77 21.06
C VAL A 312 -10.89 8.26 20.81
N ASN A 313 -9.80 7.69 20.30
CA ASN A 313 -9.64 6.25 20.08
C ASN A 313 -9.12 5.50 21.31
N MET A 314 -9.23 6.10 22.50
CA MET A 314 -8.90 5.51 23.80
C MET A 314 -7.44 5.07 23.98
N ILE A 315 -6.51 5.64 23.21
CA ILE A 315 -5.08 5.42 23.45
C ILE A 315 -4.70 6.04 24.81
N PRO A 316 -4.00 5.32 25.71
CA PRO A 316 -3.64 5.83 27.02
C PRO A 316 -2.87 7.16 26.96
N LYS A 317 -3.23 8.11 27.82
CA LYS A 317 -2.62 9.45 27.86
C LYS A 317 -1.09 9.42 28.00
N GLU A 318 -0.55 8.43 28.71
CA GLU A 318 0.88 8.27 28.91
C GLU A 318 1.60 7.90 27.60
N ARG A 319 0.99 7.03 26.77
CA ARG A 319 1.44 6.71 25.42
C ARG A 319 1.35 7.93 24.50
N ILE A 320 0.25 8.67 24.53
CA ILE A 320 0.12 9.92 23.75
C ILE A 320 1.22 10.93 24.14
N ARG A 321 1.48 11.13 25.43
CA ARG A 321 2.53 12.03 25.93
C ARG A 321 3.93 11.63 25.46
N LYS A 322 4.23 10.32 25.37
CA LYS A 322 5.49 9.81 24.79
C LYS A 322 5.70 10.37 23.37
N TRP A 323 4.64 10.50 22.59
CA TRP A 323 4.70 10.93 21.20
C TRP A 323 4.61 12.45 21.00
N GLN A 324 4.07 13.19 21.96
CA GLN A 324 4.00 14.66 21.91
C GLN A 324 5.34 15.35 22.21
N TYR A 325 6.17 14.76 23.07
CA TYR A 325 7.42 15.36 23.51
C TYR A 325 8.61 14.47 23.13
N LEU A 326 9.66 15.08 22.62
CA LEU A 326 10.95 14.40 22.50
C LEU A 326 11.50 14.19 23.91
N ASN A 327 12.01 12.98 24.18
CA ASN A 327 12.72 12.72 25.42
C ASN A 327 13.94 13.64 25.49
N LYS A 328 13.91 14.63 26.40
CA LYS A 328 15.02 15.59 26.62
C LYS A 328 16.37 14.92 26.97
N ARG A 329 16.39 13.61 27.22
CA ARG A 329 17.59 12.85 27.60
C ARG A 329 18.51 12.47 26.43
N GLU A 330 18.06 12.53 25.18
CA GLU A 330 18.87 12.06 24.03
C GLU A 330 19.67 13.14 23.32
N LYS A 331 19.43 14.44 23.59
CA LYS A 331 20.24 15.55 23.04
C LYS A 331 21.62 15.74 23.73
N ARG A 332 22.05 14.83 24.59
CA ARG A 332 23.30 14.92 25.38
C ARG A 332 24.31 13.79 25.12
N ARG A 333 24.13 13.01 24.06
CA ARG A 333 25.17 12.11 23.51
C ARG A 333 25.41 12.49 22.08
#